data_AF-A0AAN8D1P0-F1
#
_entry.id   AF-A0AAN8D1P0-F1
#
_cell.length_a   1.000
_cell.length_b   1.000
_cell.length_c   1.000
_cell.angle_alpha   90.00
_cell.angle_beta   90.00
_cell.angle_gamma   90.00
#
_symmetry.space_group_name_H-M   'P 1'
#
loop_
_entity.id
_entity.type
_entity.pdbx_description
1 polymer ?
#
loop_
_entity_poly.entity_id
_entity_poly.type
_entity_poly.pdbx_seq_one_letter_code
_entity_poly.pdbx_strand_id
1 'polypeptide(L)'
;MSEDKALCKLKSQNLKVIVNKIKDATERATKGEDGVLLPDNKESITELIKNMHRHLTKDISLSEEAEKTALFQIQSTCHPFKESLIKSLSEMNEQLEEEFSKSEDITETVNKLPTKPQDELFSQVFGCGQQCPFCKVPCEAGGKKHEKHHAAVHRPQGLGRYRMVDSEKLVETLCTTDVNSARKFRCAATNGEWQPYKEFAKIYPDWLIPPDYTREASDYWKYVLVKYNDRFAQEYNAKPADVPEAWRSITREQALNGLKEAFNIKD
;
A
#
# COMPACT_ATOMS: atom_id res chain seq x y z
N MET A 1 -22.14 19.82 2.92
CA MET A 1 -21.00 20.00 2.00
C MET A 1 -20.86 18.68 1.26
N SER A 2 -21.55 18.47 0.14
CA SER A 2 -21.79 17.12 -0.38
C SER A 2 -20.51 16.48 -0.89
N GLU A 3 -20.31 15.22 -0.51
CA GLU A 3 -19.15 14.38 -0.81
C GLU A 3 -18.97 14.19 -2.34
N ASP A 4 -20.00 14.46 -3.14
CA ASP A 4 -20.02 14.32 -4.61
C ASP A 4 -19.06 15.25 -5.36
N LYS A 5 -18.66 16.39 -4.77
CA LYS A 5 -17.73 17.32 -5.44
C LYS A 5 -16.26 16.92 -5.33
N ALA A 6 -15.90 16.00 -4.45
CA ALA A 6 -14.50 15.62 -4.24
C ALA A 6 -13.91 14.93 -5.47
N LEU A 7 -14.66 14.00 -6.07
CA LEU A 7 -14.23 13.28 -7.26
C LEU A 7 -14.10 14.20 -8.47
N CYS A 8 -15.08 15.09 -8.69
CA CYS A 8 -15.03 16.09 -9.75
C CYS A 8 -13.79 16.97 -9.61
N LYS A 9 -13.53 17.48 -8.39
CA LYS A 9 -12.33 18.27 -8.10
C LYS A 9 -11.03 17.51 -8.40
N LEU A 10 -10.98 16.21 -8.06
CA LEU A 10 -9.82 15.37 -8.35
C LEU A 10 -9.62 15.16 -9.86
N LYS A 11 -10.70 14.90 -10.62
CA LYS A 11 -10.67 14.79 -12.08
C LYS A 11 -10.13 16.08 -12.72
N SER A 12 -10.67 17.23 -12.34
CA SER A 12 -10.21 18.55 -12.83
C SER A 12 -8.75 18.84 -12.48
N GLN A 13 -8.30 18.49 -11.26
CA GLN A 13 -6.90 18.64 -10.86
C GLN A 13 -5.97 17.79 -11.71
N ASN A 14 -6.31 16.52 -11.93
CA ASN A 14 -5.51 15.61 -12.76
C ASN A 14 -5.47 16.07 -14.23
N LEU A 15 -6.61 16.52 -14.77
CA LEU A 15 -6.69 17.05 -16.12
C LEU A 15 -5.75 18.26 -16.31
N LYS A 16 -5.75 19.21 -15.37
CA LYS A 16 -4.84 20.37 -15.40
C LYS A 16 -3.37 19.95 -15.41
N VAL A 17 -3.01 18.94 -14.62
CA VAL A 17 -1.64 18.41 -14.60
C VAL A 17 -1.27 17.83 -15.97
N ILE A 18 -2.14 17.02 -16.57
CA ILE A 18 -1.90 16.39 -17.88
C ILE A 18 -1.79 17.45 -18.98
N VAL A 19 -2.73 18.40 -19.04
CA VAL A 19 -2.73 19.49 -20.03
C VAL A 19 -1.45 20.33 -19.94
N ASN A 20 -1.01 20.68 -18.73
CA ASN A 20 0.24 21.42 -18.55
C ASN A 20 1.46 20.62 -19.01
N LYS A 21 1.51 19.31 -18.75
CA LYS A 21 2.59 18.44 -19.25
C LYS A 21 2.64 18.41 -20.78
N ILE A 22 1.50 18.34 -21.45
CA ILE A 22 1.42 18.37 -22.92
C ILE A 22 1.85 19.73 -23.45
N LYS A 23 1.40 20.83 -22.86
CA LYS A 23 1.82 22.20 -23.23
C LYS A 23 3.33 22.37 -23.09
N ASP A 24 3.88 22.01 -21.94
CA ASP A 24 5.32 22.07 -21.67
C ASP A 24 6.14 21.23 -22.65
N ALA A 25 5.70 20.00 -22.93
CA ALA A 25 6.37 19.13 -23.89
C ALA A 25 6.33 19.71 -25.31
N THR A 26 5.19 20.28 -25.72
CA THR A 26 5.02 20.92 -27.03
C THR A 26 5.95 22.13 -27.17
N GLU A 27 6.07 22.96 -26.13
CA GLU A 27 6.98 24.11 -26.12
C GLU A 27 8.44 23.67 -26.21
N ARG A 28 8.85 22.67 -25.42
CA ARG A 28 10.23 22.15 -25.43
C ARG A 28 10.58 21.47 -26.75
N ALA A 29 9.64 20.81 -27.38
CA ALA A 29 9.85 20.09 -28.63
C ALA A 29 10.18 20.99 -29.82
N THR A 30 9.92 22.31 -29.72
CA THR A 30 10.30 23.29 -30.75
C THR A 30 11.80 23.51 -30.87
N LYS A 31 12.62 22.90 -30.00
CA LYS A 31 14.07 23.01 -30.01
C LYS A 31 14.71 21.67 -30.39
N GLY A 32 15.73 21.71 -31.24
CA GLY A 32 16.60 20.57 -31.54
C GLY A 32 17.50 20.19 -30.35
N GLU A 33 18.29 19.13 -30.51
CA GLU A 33 19.21 18.65 -29.45
C GLU A 33 20.32 19.66 -29.12
N ASP A 34 20.64 20.53 -30.06
CA ASP A 34 21.58 21.65 -29.93
C ASP A 34 20.95 22.88 -29.24
N GLY A 35 19.66 22.81 -28.89
CA GLY A 35 18.90 23.91 -28.28
C GLY A 35 18.43 24.98 -29.27
N VAL A 36 18.70 24.81 -30.57
CA VAL A 36 18.28 25.73 -31.63
C VAL A 36 16.82 25.47 -31.99
N LEU A 37 16.06 26.53 -32.31
CA LEU A 37 14.67 26.39 -32.74
C LEU A 37 14.60 25.62 -34.07
N LEU A 38 13.68 24.66 -34.13
CA LEU A 38 13.39 23.93 -35.37
C LEU A 38 12.90 24.90 -36.44
N PRO A 39 13.42 24.81 -37.68
CA PRO A 39 12.93 25.64 -38.76
C PRO A 39 11.47 25.29 -39.09
N ASP A 40 10.68 26.30 -39.42
CA ASP A 40 9.27 26.13 -39.76
C ASP A 40 9.08 25.60 -41.19
N ASN A 41 9.40 24.32 -41.38
CA ASN A 41 9.27 23.61 -42.65
C ASN A 41 8.65 22.23 -42.42
N LYS A 42 8.41 21.48 -43.51
CA LYS A 42 7.76 20.16 -43.43
C LYS A 42 8.71 19.08 -42.92
N GLU A 43 10.02 19.21 -43.20
CA GLU A 43 11.02 18.23 -42.76
C GLU A 43 11.14 18.20 -41.23
N SER A 44 11.07 19.37 -40.58
CA SER A 44 11.17 19.54 -39.13
C SER A 44 10.00 18.94 -38.34
N ILE A 45 8.87 18.63 -38.99
CA ILE A 45 7.70 18.09 -38.29
C ILE A 45 7.99 16.72 -37.68
N THR A 46 8.82 15.92 -38.38
CA THR A 46 9.24 14.62 -37.89
C THR A 46 10.03 14.76 -36.59
N GLU A 47 10.90 15.76 -36.53
CA GLU A 47 11.72 16.03 -35.34
C GLU A 47 10.88 16.61 -34.19
N LEU A 48 9.93 17.50 -34.50
CA LEU A 48 8.99 18.04 -33.51
C LEU A 48 8.20 16.92 -32.81
N ILE A 49 7.60 16.01 -33.58
CA ILE A 49 6.79 14.91 -33.04
C ILE A 49 7.65 13.94 -32.22
N LYS A 50 8.85 13.58 -32.70
CA LYS A 50 9.78 12.75 -31.95
C LYS A 50 10.19 13.39 -30.62
N ASN A 51 10.46 14.70 -30.63
CA ASN A 51 10.80 15.43 -29.41
C ASN A 51 9.63 15.48 -28.43
N MET A 52 8.41 15.71 -28.92
CA MET A 52 7.20 15.65 -28.10
C MET A 52 7.04 14.27 -27.47
N HIS A 53 7.17 13.20 -28.26
CA HIS A 53 7.08 11.83 -27.75
C HIS A 53 8.14 11.61 -26.66
N ARG A 54 9.41 11.92 -26.92
CA ARG A 54 10.50 11.82 -25.93
C ARG A 54 10.21 12.55 -24.61
N HIS A 55 9.59 13.73 -24.68
CA HIS A 55 9.21 14.49 -23.48
C HIS A 55 7.98 13.91 -22.77
N LEU A 56 7.08 13.25 -23.48
CA LEU A 56 5.81 12.74 -22.94
C LEU A 56 5.82 11.27 -22.53
N THR A 57 6.71 10.42 -23.07
CA THR A 57 6.69 8.95 -22.82
C THR A 57 6.70 8.58 -21.34
N LYS A 58 7.30 9.42 -20.48
CA LYS A 58 7.35 9.18 -19.02
C LYS A 58 6.00 9.39 -18.33
N ASP A 59 5.11 10.17 -18.93
CA ASP A 59 3.86 10.63 -18.35
C ASP A 59 2.62 10.11 -19.10
N ILE A 60 2.74 9.92 -20.42
CA ILE A 60 1.67 9.49 -21.31
C ILE A 60 2.21 8.39 -22.21
N SER A 61 1.52 7.25 -22.22
CA SER A 61 1.84 6.16 -23.14
C SER A 61 1.40 6.54 -24.55
N LEU A 62 2.38 6.65 -25.45
CA LEU A 62 2.17 6.89 -26.87
C LEU A 62 2.68 5.67 -27.64
N SER A 63 1.90 5.14 -28.57
CA SER A 63 2.31 4.02 -29.42
C SER A 63 3.09 4.54 -30.63
N GLU A 64 4.12 3.81 -31.05
CA GLU A 64 4.89 4.15 -32.26
C GLU A 64 4.02 4.15 -33.52
N GLU A 65 3.02 3.29 -33.57
CA GLU A 65 2.05 3.23 -34.68
C GLU A 65 1.18 4.49 -34.74
N ALA A 66 0.73 4.99 -33.59
CA ALA A 66 0.00 6.25 -33.51
C ALA A 66 0.88 7.43 -33.96
N GLU A 67 2.16 7.44 -33.55
CA GLU A 67 3.13 8.45 -33.99
C GLU A 67 3.32 8.45 -35.52
N LYS A 68 3.56 7.27 -36.11
CA LYS A 68 3.71 7.11 -37.56
C LYS A 68 2.46 7.55 -38.32
N THR A 69 1.28 7.21 -37.79
CA THR A 69 -0.01 7.59 -38.39
C THR A 69 -0.21 9.10 -38.35
N ALA A 70 0.12 9.74 -37.22
CA ALA A 70 0.04 11.19 -37.10
C ALA A 70 1.00 11.88 -38.08
N LEU A 71 2.25 11.42 -38.17
CA LEU A 71 3.24 11.97 -39.11
C LEU A 71 2.79 11.89 -40.57
N PHE A 72 2.11 10.81 -40.96
CA PHE A 72 1.56 10.66 -42.31
C PHE A 72 0.43 11.66 -42.61
N GLN A 73 -0.35 12.04 -41.59
CA GLN A 73 -1.50 12.94 -41.75
C GLN A 73 -1.13 14.42 -41.68
N ILE A 74 0.00 14.77 -41.05
CA ILE A 74 0.39 16.17 -40.89
C ILE A 74 0.89 16.73 -42.23
N GLN A 75 0.17 17.74 -42.74
CA GLN A 75 0.51 18.43 -43.99
C GLN A 75 1.08 19.84 -43.78
N SER A 76 1.06 20.32 -42.53
CA SER A 76 1.51 21.66 -42.12
C SER A 76 2.98 21.70 -41.70
N THR A 77 3.51 22.90 -41.49
CA THR A 77 4.81 23.13 -40.83
C THR A 77 4.66 23.14 -39.30
N CYS A 78 5.77 23.30 -38.57
CA CYS A 78 5.85 23.22 -37.11
C CYS A 78 4.97 24.24 -36.38
N HIS A 79 4.98 25.50 -36.81
CA HIS A 79 4.24 26.58 -36.17
C HIS A 79 2.72 26.38 -36.25
N PRO A 80 2.12 26.22 -37.45
CA PRO A 80 0.68 26.00 -37.56
C PRO A 80 0.23 24.72 -36.86
N PHE A 81 1.05 23.66 -36.90
CA PHE A 81 0.76 22.43 -36.16
C PHE A 81 0.72 22.68 -34.65
N LYS A 82 1.74 23.34 -34.10
CA LYS A 82 1.83 23.69 -32.67
C LYS A 82 0.64 24.53 -32.24
N GLU A 83 0.33 25.61 -32.96
CA GLU A 83 -0.79 26.49 -32.62
C GLU A 83 -2.12 25.74 -32.64
N SER A 84 -2.34 24.92 -33.67
CA SER A 84 -3.53 24.07 -33.78
C SER A 84 -3.62 23.08 -32.63
N LEU A 85 -2.52 22.42 -32.27
CA LEU A 85 -2.49 21.46 -31.18
C LEU A 85 -2.81 22.10 -29.83
N ILE A 86 -2.20 23.25 -29.53
CA ILE A 86 -2.44 23.99 -28.28
C ILE A 86 -3.89 24.48 -28.20
N LYS A 87 -4.46 24.90 -29.33
CA LYS A 87 -5.87 25.28 -29.44
C LYS A 87 -6.77 24.07 -29.17
N SER A 88 -6.60 22.97 -29.90
CA SER A 88 -7.38 21.75 -29.71
C SER A 88 -7.27 21.17 -28.30
N LEU A 89 -6.09 21.26 -27.68
CA LEU A 89 -5.89 20.85 -26.29
C LEU A 89 -6.68 21.74 -25.30
N SER A 90 -6.76 23.04 -25.57
CA SER A 90 -7.51 23.98 -24.72
C SER A 90 -9.03 23.75 -24.86
N GLU A 91 -9.52 23.53 -26.08
CA GLU A 91 -10.92 23.17 -26.35
C GLU A 91 -11.30 21.83 -25.68
N MET A 92 -10.43 20.82 -25.80
CA MET A 92 -10.63 19.52 -25.13
C MET A 92 -10.65 19.66 -23.61
N ASN A 93 -9.78 20.50 -23.04
CA ASN A 93 -9.75 20.74 -21.60
C ASN A 93 -11.06 21.38 -21.12
N GLU A 94 -11.62 22.34 -21.85
CA GLU A 94 -12.91 22.96 -21.52
C GLU A 94 -14.06 21.96 -21.59
N GLN A 95 -14.11 21.14 -22.64
CA GLN A 95 -15.12 20.09 -22.81
C GLN A 95 -15.08 19.06 -21.68
N LEU A 96 -13.88 18.57 -21.32
CA LEU A 96 -13.73 17.60 -20.23
C LEU A 96 -14.06 18.19 -18.86
N GLU A 97 -13.71 19.44 -18.57
CA GLU A 97 -14.11 20.13 -17.33
C GLU A 97 -15.64 20.25 -17.22
N GLU A 98 -16.32 20.54 -18.34
CA GLU A 98 -17.78 20.58 -18.40
C GLU A 98 -18.39 19.17 -18.19
N GLU A 99 -17.85 18.14 -18.82
CA GLU A 99 -18.29 16.74 -18.64
C GLU A 99 -18.10 16.27 -17.19
N PHE A 100 -16.96 16.57 -16.57
CA PHE A 100 -16.69 16.22 -15.19
C PHE A 100 -17.66 16.90 -14.23
N SER A 101 -18.08 18.13 -14.54
CA SER A 101 -19.06 18.87 -13.74
C SER A 101 -20.48 18.31 -13.84
N LYS A 102 -20.79 17.54 -14.90
CA LYS A 102 -22.10 16.89 -15.14
C LYS A 102 -22.17 15.45 -14.65
N SER A 103 -21.02 14.79 -14.48
CA SER A 103 -20.92 13.39 -14.08
C SER A 103 -20.91 13.25 -12.55
N GLU A 104 -22.09 13.05 -11.97
CA GLU A 104 -22.26 12.91 -10.51
C GLU A 104 -22.24 11.45 -10.02
N ASP A 105 -22.35 10.45 -10.90
CA ASP A 105 -22.34 9.05 -10.47
C ASP A 105 -20.91 8.56 -10.17
N ILE A 106 -20.55 8.64 -8.89
CA ILE A 106 -19.31 8.09 -8.33
C ILE A 106 -19.21 6.60 -8.61
N THR A 107 -20.30 5.85 -8.50
CA THR A 107 -20.30 4.38 -8.63
C THR A 107 -19.99 4.00 -10.06
N GLU A 108 -20.63 4.64 -11.04
CA GLU A 108 -20.34 4.43 -12.45
C GLU A 108 -18.88 4.79 -12.77
N THR A 109 -18.39 5.92 -12.25
CA THR A 109 -16.99 6.32 -12.45
C THR A 109 -16.02 5.28 -11.88
N VAL A 110 -16.23 4.83 -10.64
CA VAL A 110 -15.38 3.84 -9.97
C VAL A 110 -15.39 2.51 -10.72
N ASN A 111 -16.54 2.09 -11.24
CA ASN A 111 -16.67 0.86 -12.02
C ASN A 111 -15.96 0.91 -13.38
N LYS A 112 -15.78 2.11 -13.95
CA LYS A 112 -15.06 2.33 -15.22
C LYS A 112 -13.54 2.40 -15.05
N LEU A 113 -13.03 2.49 -13.82
CA LEU A 113 -11.59 2.56 -13.59
C LEU A 113 -10.92 1.22 -13.99
N PRO A 114 -9.71 1.27 -14.59
CA PRO A 114 -8.97 0.06 -14.99
C PRO A 114 -8.55 -0.78 -13.77
N THR A 115 -8.46 -0.16 -12.61
CA THR A 115 -8.21 -0.82 -11.32
C THR A 115 -9.31 -0.47 -10.34
N LYS A 116 -9.71 -1.45 -9.54
CA LYS A 116 -10.72 -1.27 -8.49
C LYS A 116 -10.07 -0.59 -7.29
N PRO A 117 -10.50 0.61 -6.88
CA PRO A 117 -9.91 1.32 -5.75
C PRO A 117 -9.89 0.51 -4.46
N GLN A 118 -10.94 -0.29 -4.21
CA GLN A 118 -11.04 -1.17 -3.05
C GLN A 118 -9.95 -2.25 -3.03
N ASP A 119 -9.53 -2.75 -4.20
CA ASP A 119 -8.48 -3.77 -4.29
C ASP A 119 -7.12 -3.14 -3.99
N GLU A 120 -6.90 -1.90 -4.44
CA GLU A 120 -5.67 -1.16 -4.14
C GLU A 120 -5.59 -0.82 -2.65
N LEU A 121 -6.69 -0.30 -2.07
CA LEU A 121 -6.81 -0.03 -0.63
C LEU A 121 -6.60 -1.30 0.19
N PHE A 122 -7.24 -2.41 -0.20
CA PHE A 122 -7.06 -3.70 0.45
C PHE A 122 -5.60 -4.14 0.37
N SER A 123 -4.94 -4.00 -0.78
CA SER A 123 -3.54 -4.38 -0.94
C SER A 123 -2.59 -3.51 -0.11
N GLN A 124 -2.97 -2.26 0.17
CA GLN A 124 -2.21 -1.38 1.06
C GLN A 124 -2.40 -1.77 2.53
N VAL A 125 -3.64 -2.07 2.95
CA VAL A 125 -3.97 -2.46 4.33
C VAL A 125 -3.46 -3.87 4.66
N PHE A 126 -3.51 -4.79 3.70
CA PHE A 126 -3.06 -6.19 3.87
C PHE A 126 -1.54 -6.30 3.98
N GLY A 127 -0.80 -5.27 3.55
CA GLY A 127 0.66 -5.23 3.60
C GLY A 127 1.29 -6.32 2.71
N CYS A 128 2.41 -6.89 3.15
CA CYS A 128 3.09 -7.95 2.41
C CYS A 128 2.50 -9.36 2.61
N GLY A 129 1.45 -9.50 3.45
CA GLY A 129 0.82 -10.77 3.77
C GLY A 129 1.63 -11.72 4.67
N GLN A 130 2.88 -11.39 5.02
CA GLN A 130 3.67 -12.18 5.96
C GLN A 130 3.14 -12.05 7.38
N GLN A 131 3.33 -13.10 8.19
CA GLN A 131 2.86 -13.17 9.57
C GLN A 131 3.97 -13.61 10.52
N CYS A 132 3.97 -13.06 11.74
CA CYS A 132 4.97 -13.41 12.76
C CYS A 132 4.98 -14.93 12.96
N PRO A 133 6.15 -15.59 12.94
CA PRO A 133 6.21 -17.05 12.97
C PRO A 133 5.56 -17.64 14.22
N PHE A 134 5.59 -16.91 15.34
CA PHE A 134 5.10 -17.36 16.64
C PHE A 134 3.64 -17.03 16.91
N CYS A 135 3.25 -15.74 16.85
CA CYS A 135 1.90 -15.31 17.22
C CYS A 135 0.98 -15.04 16.03
N LYS A 136 1.49 -15.16 14.80
CA LYS A 136 0.75 -14.93 13.54
C LYS A 136 0.17 -13.52 13.37
N VAL A 137 0.63 -12.53 14.14
CA VAL A 137 0.28 -11.13 13.85
C VAL A 137 0.77 -10.76 12.44
N PRO A 138 -0.04 -10.08 11.61
CA PRO A 138 0.39 -9.63 10.29
C PRO A 138 1.61 -8.70 10.38
N CYS A 139 2.41 -8.70 9.32
CA CYS A 139 3.49 -7.75 9.15
C CYS A 139 2.95 -6.33 8.96
N GLU A 140 3.54 -5.38 9.66
CA GLU A 140 3.19 -3.95 9.61
C GLU A 140 4.29 -3.13 8.91
N ALA A 141 5.36 -3.77 8.44
CA ALA A 141 6.34 -3.10 7.60
C ALA A 141 5.64 -2.63 6.32
N GLY A 142 5.37 -1.33 6.23
CA GLY A 142 4.54 -0.73 5.19
C GLY A 142 5.02 -1.05 3.77
N GLY A 143 4.09 -1.02 2.83
CA GLY A 143 4.35 -1.30 1.41
C GLY A 143 4.56 -2.78 1.09
N LYS A 144 4.56 -3.10 -0.21
CA LYS A 144 4.69 -4.49 -0.71
C LYS A 144 6.13 -5.04 -0.67
N LYS A 145 7.15 -4.17 -0.54
CA LYS A 145 8.58 -4.56 -0.57
C LYS A 145 9.30 -4.03 0.67
N HIS A 146 9.84 -4.93 1.47
CA HIS A 146 10.71 -4.65 2.60
C HIS A 146 11.54 -5.89 2.94
N GLU A 147 12.74 -5.70 3.48
CA GLU A 147 13.67 -6.81 3.79
C GLU A 147 13.39 -7.46 5.16
N LYS A 148 12.82 -6.69 6.09
CA LYS A 148 12.56 -7.13 7.47
C LYS A 148 11.11 -6.96 7.83
N HIS A 149 10.53 -8.03 8.36
CA HIS A 149 9.17 -8.08 8.88
C HIS A 149 9.16 -7.71 10.35
N HIS A 150 8.16 -6.94 10.77
CA HIS A 150 7.94 -6.59 12.17
C HIS A 150 6.46 -6.26 12.40
N ALA A 151 6.06 -6.20 13.66
CA ALA A 151 4.79 -5.66 14.11
C ALA A 151 5.04 -4.86 15.40
N ALA A 152 4.32 -3.76 15.59
CA ALA A 152 4.40 -2.94 16.78
C ALA A 152 3.77 -3.66 17.99
N VAL A 153 2.65 -4.35 17.77
CA VAL A 153 1.91 -5.04 18.82
C VAL A 153 1.84 -6.53 18.53
N HIS A 154 2.57 -7.32 19.31
CA HIS A 154 2.45 -8.76 19.28
C HIS A 154 1.28 -9.25 20.15
N ARG A 155 0.86 -10.49 19.94
CA ARG A 155 -0.27 -11.11 20.65
C ARG A 155 0.12 -12.43 21.32
N PRO A 156 -0.62 -12.90 22.33
CA PRO A 156 -0.40 -14.22 22.91
C PRO A 156 -0.31 -15.29 21.82
N GLN A 157 0.69 -16.16 21.89
CA GLN A 157 0.97 -17.14 20.83
C GLN A 157 -0.18 -18.14 20.61
N GLY A 158 -1.00 -18.38 21.64
CA GLY A 158 -2.22 -19.18 21.57
C GLY A 158 -3.24 -18.65 20.58
N LEU A 159 -3.32 -17.33 20.38
CA LEU A 159 -4.15 -16.72 19.32
C LEU A 159 -3.61 -17.02 17.91
N GLY A 160 -2.33 -17.37 17.80
CA GLY A 160 -1.68 -17.90 16.61
C GLY A 160 -1.75 -19.43 16.49
N ARG A 161 -2.62 -20.10 17.26
CA ARG A 161 -2.80 -21.56 17.35
C ARG A 161 -1.64 -22.31 18.02
N TYR A 162 -0.71 -21.61 18.68
CA TYR A 162 0.39 -22.27 19.37
C TYR A 162 -0.06 -22.86 20.70
N ARG A 163 0.29 -24.12 20.97
CA ARG A 163 -0.06 -24.83 22.21
C ARG A 163 1.13 -25.60 22.77
N MET A 164 1.12 -25.77 24.09
CA MET A 164 2.09 -26.60 24.80
C MET A 164 1.93 -28.06 24.36
N VAL A 165 3.05 -28.75 24.15
CA VAL A 165 3.06 -30.13 23.65
C VAL A 165 2.45 -31.09 24.67
N ASP A 166 2.85 -30.96 25.93
CA ASP A 166 2.51 -31.95 26.96
C ASP A 166 1.11 -31.72 27.54
N SER A 167 0.73 -30.47 27.77
CA SER A 167 -0.57 -30.14 28.37
C SER A 167 -1.66 -29.89 27.35
N GLU A 168 -1.30 -29.67 26.08
CA GLU A 168 -2.19 -29.26 24.98
C GLU A 168 -2.86 -27.90 25.19
N LYS A 169 -2.44 -27.14 26.20
CA LYS A 169 -2.98 -25.81 26.50
C LYS A 169 -2.45 -24.76 25.53
N LEU A 170 -3.30 -23.81 25.15
CA LEU A 170 -2.88 -22.63 24.39
C LEU A 170 -1.79 -21.86 25.15
N VAL A 171 -0.78 -21.37 24.43
CA VAL A 171 0.32 -20.60 25.02
C VAL A 171 -0.09 -19.15 25.23
N GLU A 172 -0.09 -18.70 26.48
CA GLU A 172 -0.45 -17.34 26.85
C GLU A 172 0.67 -16.33 26.57
N THR A 173 1.93 -16.74 26.60
CA THR A 173 3.05 -15.79 26.49
C THR A 173 3.16 -15.08 25.14
N LEU A 174 3.67 -13.85 25.18
CA LEU A 174 4.02 -13.06 24.01
C LEU A 174 5.36 -13.52 23.45
N CYS A 175 5.49 -13.51 22.13
CA CYS A 175 6.76 -13.87 21.49
C CYS A 175 7.89 -12.88 21.84
N THR A 176 7.57 -11.61 22.05
CA THR A 176 8.51 -10.57 22.50
C THR A 176 9.08 -10.86 23.90
N THR A 177 8.34 -11.55 24.77
CA THR A 177 8.84 -12.05 26.05
C THR A 177 9.68 -13.31 25.86
N ASP A 178 9.20 -14.25 25.04
CA ASP A 178 9.85 -15.54 24.88
C ASP A 178 11.22 -15.45 24.17
N VAL A 179 11.39 -14.56 23.19
CA VAL A 179 12.69 -14.29 22.51
C VAL A 179 13.79 -13.82 23.45
N ASN A 180 13.46 -13.33 24.65
CA ASN A 180 14.44 -12.95 25.66
C ASN A 180 14.54 -13.97 26.82
N SER A 181 13.75 -15.03 26.81
CA SER A 181 13.69 -16.04 27.87
C SER A 181 14.66 -17.21 27.62
N ALA A 182 14.74 -18.15 28.57
CA ALA A 182 15.42 -19.44 28.38
C ALA A 182 14.53 -20.50 27.71
N ARG A 183 13.31 -20.13 27.28
CA ARG A 183 12.37 -21.06 26.67
C ARG A 183 12.86 -21.51 25.30
N LYS A 184 12.28 -22.62 24.86
CA LYS A 184 12.53 -23.21 23.54
C LYS A 184 11.23 -23.30 22.76
N PHE A 185 11.35 -23.29 21.44
CA PHE A 185 10.27 -23.58 20.51
C PHE A 185 10.70 -24.70 19.57
N ARG A 186 9.74 -25.28 18.86
CA ARG A 186 10.01 -26.19 17.77
C ARG A 186 9.14 -25.81 16.59
N CYS A 187 9.62 -26.06 15.38
CA CYS A 187 8.88 -25.72 14.17
C CYS A 187 9.18 -26.72 13.06
N ALA A 188 8.42 -26.64 11.96
CA ALA A 188 8.64 -27.50 10.80
C ALA A 188 10.04 -27.29 10.20
N ALA A 189 10.55 -26.05 10.18
CA ALA A 189 11.88 -25.73 9.66
C ALA A 189 13.02 -26.41 10.45
N THR A 190 12.76 -26.82 11.69
CA THR A 190 13.73 -27.52 12.55
C THR A 190 13.39 -29.00 12.68
N ASN A 191 12.55 -29.56 11.80
CA ASN A 191 12.03 -30.93 11.89
C ASN A 191 11.44 -31.27 13.27
N GLY A 192 10.88 -30.28 13.97
CA GLY A 192 10.34 -30.45 15.32
C GLY A 192 11.39 -30.50 16.44
N GLU A 193 12.67 -30.24 16.16
CA GLU A 193 13.69 -30.10 17.18
C GLU A 193 13.53 -28.81 17.98
N TRP A 194 13.82 -28.89 19.28
CA TRP A 194 13.74 -27.78 20.21
C TRP A 194 14.91 -26.81 20.03
N GLN A 195 14.57 -25.58 19.69
CA GLN A 195 15.52 -24.48 19.49
C GLN A 195 15.28 -23.38 20.52
N PRO A 196 16.34 -22.75 21.07
CA PRO A 196 16.18 -21.60 21.95
C PRO A 196 15.48 -20.45 21.25
N TYR A 197 14.51 -19.80 21.90
CA TYR A 197 13.86 -18.62 21.36
C TYR A 197 14.84 -17.48 21.07
N LYS A 198 15.92 -17.34 21.86
CA LYS A 198 17.00 -16.36 21.62
C LYS A 198 17.72 -16.53 20.29
N GLU A 199 17.62 -17.70 19.67
CA GLU A 199 18.28 -18.01 18.40
C GLU A 199 17.30 -18.02 17.22
N PHE A 200 16.07 -17.51 17.41
CA PHE A 200 15.04 -17.55 16.37
C PHE A 200 15.47 -16.92 15.05
N ALA A 201 16.31 -15.88 15.08
CA ALA A 201 16.80 -15.18 13.89
C ALA A 201 17.67 -16.07 12.98
N LYS A 202 18.21 -17.20 13.47
CA LYS A 202 18.87 -18.19 12.61
C LYS A 202 17.88 -18.96 11.73
N ILE A 203 16.62 -19.05 12.17
CA ILE A 203 15.55 -19.81 11.52
C ILE A 203 14.62 -18.89 10.73
N TYR A 204 14.34 -17.70 11.29
CA TYR A 204 13.51 -16.65 10.69
C TYR A 204 14.34 -15.35 10.56
N PRO A 205 15.33 -15.31 9.64
CA PRO A 205 16.28 -14.20 9.55
C PRO A 205 15.65 -12.88 9.08
N ASP A 206 14.50 -12.96 8.42
CA ASP A 206 13.68 -11.86 7.93
C ASP A 206 12.76 -11.25 8.99
N TRP A 207 12.58 -11.89 10.16
CA TRP A 207 11.72 -11.37 11.23
C TRP A 207 12.51 -10.62 12.30
N LEU A 208 12.03 -9.41 12.62
CA LEU A 208 12.46 -8.63 13.77
C LEU A 208 11.39 -8.70 14.85
N ILE A 209 11.75 -9.30 15.99
CA ILE A 209 10.90 -9.40 17.16
C ILE A 209 11.70 -8.84 18.33
N PRO A 210 11.63 -7.52 18.58
CA PRO A 210 12.36 -6.91 19.67
C PRO A 210 11.77 -7.36 21.03
N PRO A 211 12.57 -7.27 22.11
CA PRO A 211 12.02 -7.34 23.46
C PRO A 211 10.94 -6.27 23.65
N ASP A 212 9.85 -6.64 24.32
CA ASP A 212 8.79 -5.69 24.63
C ASP A 212 9.26 -4.75 25.74
N TYR A 213 9.30 -3.44 25.47
CA TYR A 213 9.60 -2.43 26.49
C TYR A 213 8.32 -1.79 27.06
N THR A 214 7.18 -1.95 26.40
CA THR A 214 5.89 -1.34 26.79
C THR A 214 4.91 -2.45 27.12
N ARG A 215 4.83 -2.79 28.41
CA ARG A 215 4.06 -3.93 28.91
C ARG A 215 2.58 -3.84 28.53
N GLU A 216 2.07 -2.63 28.34
CA GLU A 216 0.67 -2.26 28.13
C GLU A 216 0.23 -2.37 26.65
N ALA A 217 1.16 -2.30 25.68
CA ALA A 217 0.82 -2.27 24.24
C ALA A 217 0.06 -3.54 23.80
N SER A 218 0.34 -4.66 24.46
CA SER A 218 -0.32 -5.94 24.18
C SER A 218 -1.59 -6.20 25.03
N ASP A 219 -2.03 -5.26 25.87
CA ASP A 219 -3.15 -5.46 26.81
C ASP A 219 -4.46 -5.79 26.12
N TYR A 220 -4.68 -5.23 24.92
CA TYR A 220 -5.81 -5.62 24.10
C TYR A 220 -5.84 -7.12 23.79
N TRP A 221 -4.72 -7.68 23.34
CA TRP A 221 -4.65 -9.09 22.99
C TRP A 221 -4.68 -10.00 24.21
N LYS A 222 -4.14 -9.55 25.35
CA LYS A 222 -4.30 -10.24 26.64
C LYS A 222 -5.78 -10.30 27.04
N TYR A 223 -6.48 -9.17 26.97
CA TYR A 223 -7.91 -9.07 27.24
C TYR A 223 -8.72 -9.98 26.31
N VAL A 224 -8.41 -9.99 25.01
CA VAL A 224 -9.05 -10.88 24.01
C VAL A 224 -8.85 -12.35 24.36
N LEU A 225 -7.63 -12.78 24.69
CA LEU A 225 -7.37 -14.17 25.07
C LEU A 225 -8.12 -14.54 26.36
N VAL A 226 -8.09 -13.69 27.39
CA VAL A 226 -8.81 -13.95 28.65
C VAL A 226 -10.31 -14.12 28.39
N LYS A 227 -10.91 -13.18 27.63
CA LYS A 227 -12.35 -13.13 27.41
C LYS A 227 -12.88 -14.29 26.55
N TYR A 228 -12.08 -14.77 25.61
CA TYR A 228 -12.49 -15.77 24.63
C TYR A 228 -11.66 -17.06 24.70
N ASN A 229 -10.99 -17.30 25.82
CA ASN A 229 -10.04 -18.40 26.00
C ASN A 229 -10.64 -19.76 25.59
N ASP A 230 -11.81 -20.10 26.13
CA ASP A 230 -12.48 -21.37 25.86
C ASP A 230 -12.91 -21.50 24.39
N ARG A 231 -13.31 -20.39 23.75
CA ARG A 231 -13.71 -20.39 22.33
C ARG A 231 -12.52 -20.66 21.42
N PHE A 232 -11.38 -20.02 21.70
CA PHE A 232 -10.15 -20.30 20.97
C PHE A 232 -9.67 -21.73 21.19
N ALA A 233 -9.73 -22.21 22.43
CA ALA A 233 -9.37 -23.59 22.76
C ALA A 233 -10.21 -24.60 21.98
N GLN A 234 -11.54 -24.41 21.95
CA GLN A 234 -12.46 -25.24 21.18
C GLN A 234 -12.16 -25.20 19.68
N GLU A 235 -12.06 -24.02 19.08
CA GLU A 235 -11.79 -23.85 17.64
C GLU A 235 -10.45 -24.47 17.23
N TYR A 236 -9.47 -24.49 18.13
CA TYR A 236 -8.12 -24.99 17.84
C TYR A 236 -7.90 -26.44 18.28
N ASN A 237 -8.95 -27.14 18.76
CA ASN A 237 -8.85 -28.47 19.35
C ASN A 237 -7.72 -28.55 20.39
N ALA A 238 -7.70 -27.56 21.29
CA ALA A 238 -6.71 -27.38 22.34
C ALA A 238 -7.40 -27.20 23.70
N LYS A 239 -6.62 -27.16 24.77
CA LYS A 239 -7.11 -26.79 26.10
C LYS A 239 -6.96 -25.28 26.34
N PRO A 240 -7.81 -24.66 27.18
CA PRO A 240 -7.67 -23.24 27.52
C PRO A 240 -6.28 -22.90 28.06
N ALA A 241 -5.81 -21.69 27.74
CA ALA A 241 -4.56 -21.15 28.25
C ALA A 241 -4.62 -20.91 29.76
N ASP A 242 -3.51 -21.15 30.46
CA ASP A 242 -3.35 -20.76 31.87
C ASP A 242 -2.96 -19.27 31.97
N VAL A 243 -3.93 -18.39 31.71
CA VAL A 243 -3.70 -16.94 31.70
C VAL A 243 -3.37 -16.41 33.11
N PRO A 244 -2.37 -15.50 33.26
CA PRO A 244 -2.01 -14.92 34.55
C PRO A 244 -3.18 -14.11 35.16
N GLU A 245 -3.27 -14.12 36.49
CA GLU A 245 -4.33 -13.39 37.21
C GLU A 245 -4.34 -11.89 36.88
N ALA A 246 -3.16 -11.29 36.73
CA ALA A 246 -3.02 -9.89 36.34
C ALA A 246 -3.73 -9.54 35.01
N TRP A 247 -3.90 -10.51 34.09
CA TRP A 247 -4.58 -10.27 32.82
C TRP A 247 -6.10 -10.26 32.98
N ARG A 248 -6.62 -10.96 33.99
CA ARG A 248 -8.06 -11.00 34.29
C ARG A 248 -8.57 -9.66 34.82
N SER A 249 -7.67 -8.85 35.38
CA SER A 249 -7.96 -7.51 35.87
C SER A 249 -7.92 -6.43 34.79
N ILE A 250 -7.52 -6.75 33.56
CA ILE A 250 -7.47 -5.77 32.46
C ILE A 250 -8.90 -5.39 32.07
N THR A 251 -9.24 -4.10 32.13
CA THR A 251 -10.56 -3.62 31.72
C THR A 251 -10.63 -3.41 30.20
N ARG A 252 -11.84 -3.28 29.67
CA ARG A 252 -12.04 -2.97 28.25
C ARG A 252 -11.41 -1.62 27.89
N GLU A 253 -11.52 -0.64 28.79
CA GLU A 253 -10.98 0.70 28.62
C GLU A 253 -9.46 0.68 28.56
N GLN A 254 -8.80 -0.06 29.47
CA GLN A 254 -7.34 -0.25 29.44
C GLN A 254 -6.89 -0.94 28.14
N ALA A 255 -7.58 -2.00 27.73
CA ALA A 255 -7.31 -2.69 26.47
C ALA A 255 -7.42 -1.74 25.25
N LEU A 256 -8.45 -0.89 25.21
CA LEU A 256 -8.63 0.09 24.13
C LEU A 256 -7.57 1.20 24.18
N ASN A 257 -7.19 1.67 25.37
CA ASN A 257 -6.16 2.71 25.52
C ASN A 257 -4.80 2.20 25.06
N GLY A 258 -4.43 0.96 25.40
CA GLY A 258 -3.21 0.32 24.92
C GLY A 258 -3.11 0.26 23.39
N LEU A 259 -4.23 0.01 22.69
CA LEU A 259 -4.25 0.10 21.22
C LEU A 259 -4.04 1.54 20.73
N LYS A 260 -4.72 2.52 21.32
CA LYS A 260 -4.58 3.93 20.91
C LYS A 260 -3.13 4.40 21.08
N GLU A 261 -2.51 4.07 22.20
CA GLU A 261 -1.12 4.40 22.50
C GLU A 261 -0.17 3.71 21.50
N ALA A 262 -0.34 2.41 21.26
CA ALA A 262 0.53 1.67 20.35
C ALA A 262 0.48 2.18 18.90
N PHE A 263 -0.68 2.64 18.45
CA PHE A 263 -0.87 3.14 17.09
C PHE A 263 -0.92 4.67 16.98
N ASN A 264 -0.58 5.40 18.06
CA ASN A 264 -0.62 6.87 18.13
C ASN A 264 -1.96 7.47 17.63
N ILE A 265 -3.08 6.80 17.92
CA ILE A 265 -4.41 7.28 17.54
C ILE A 265 -4.77 8.42 18.50
N LYS A 266 -4.84 9.64 17.97
CA LYS A 266 -5.35 10.79 18.71
C LYS A 266 -6.88 10.79 18.64
N ASP A 267 -7.50 11.13 19.77
CA ASP A 267 -8.95 11.37 19.87
C ASP A 267 -9.39 12.64 19.11
#